data_AF-A0A652K8F3-F1
#
_entry.id   AF-A0A652K8F3-F1
#
_cell.length_a   1.000
_cell.length_b   1.000
_cell.length_c   1.000
_cell.angle_alpha   90.00
_cell.angle_beta   90.00
_cell.angle_gamma   90.00
#
_symmetry.space_group_name_H-M   'P 1'
#
loop_
_entity.id
_entity.type
_entity.pdbx_description
1 polymer ?
#
loop_
_entity_poly.entity_id
_entity_poly.type
_entity_poly.pdbx_seq_one_letter_code
_entity_poly.pdbx_strand_id
1 'polypeptide(L)'
;MSVETWTAVSSGVVGVASAAAAVWSGRAARRTRRDHRRDDFTVVTDAMRKEIDRQGLRIDELEQATDRQDQRLEGAGVAITYLIERIRGLTSWVRSIDLEPPAAPPVPERAREFIHHDV
;
A
#
# COMPACT_ATOMS: atom_id res chain seq x y z
N MET A 1 4.85 -1.50 -9.80
CA MET A 1 4.83 -2.79 -9.07
C MET A 1 3.37 -3.16 -8.87
N SER A 2 2.86 -4.14 -9.62
CA SER A 2 1.42 -4.44 -9.68
C SER A 2 0.97 -5.31 -8.51
N VAL A 3 -0.31 -5.25 -8.17
CA VAL A 3 -0.98 -6.03 -7.11
C VAL A 3 -0.72 -7.54 -7.26
N GLU A 4 -0.53 -8.01 -8.50
CA GLU A 4 -0.18 -9.39 -8.85
C GLU A 4 1.20 -9.84 -8.33
N THR A 5 2.17 -8.92 -8.25
CA THR A 5 3.47 -9.24 -7.64
C THR A 5 3.38 -9.40 -6.11
N TRP A 6 2.45 -8.74 -5.44
CA TRP A 6 2.26 -8.84 -3.99
C TRP A 6 1.55 -10.15 -3.60
N THR A 7 0.56 -10.58 -4.37
CA THR A 7 -0.16 -11.85 -4.18
C THR A 7 0.69 -13.07 -4.55
N ALA A 8 1.60 -12.94 -5.51
CA ALA A 8 2.54 -14.00 -5.87
C ALA A 8 3.61 -14.22 -4.77
N VAL A 9 4.12 -13.16 -4.16
CA VAL A 9 5.09 -13.27 -3.06
C VAL A 9 4.43 -13.82 -1.79
N SER A 10 3.19 -13.43 -1.50
CA SER A 10 2.47 -13.95 -0.32
C SER A 10 2.08 -15.43 -0.45
N SER A 11 1.69 -15.89 -1.64
CA SER A 11 1.31 -17.29 -1.87
C SER A 11 2.51 -18.25 -1.89
N GLY A 12 3.66 -17.83 -2.43
CA GLY A 12 4.88 -18.66 -2.48
C GLY A 12 5.52 -18.89 -1.11
N VAL A 13 5.53 -17.87 -0.24
CA VAL A 13 6.15 -17.95 1.09
C VAL A 13 5.32 -18.82 2.05
N VAL A 14 3.99 -18.77 1.96
CA VAL A 14 3.08 -19.57 2.80
C VAL A 14 3.15 -21.07 2.45
N GLY A 15 3.30 -21.42 1.18
CA GLY A 15 3.34 -22.82 0.71
C GLY A 15 4.64 -23.57 1.08
N VAL A 16 5.79 -22.88 1.05
CA VAL A 16 7.08 -23.53 1.36
C VAL A 16 7.27 -23.72 2.87
N ALA A 17 6.82 -22.75 3.69
CA ALA A 17 6.88 -22.84 5.15
C ALA A 17 6.02 -24.00 5.71
N SER A 18 4.84 -24.22 5.13
CA SER A 18 3.90 -25.27 5.55
C SER A 18 4.37 -26.68 5.14
N ALA A 19 4.99 -26.84 3.96
CA ALA A 19 5.53 -28.13 3.53
C ALA A 19 6.77 -28.57 4.35
N ALA A 20 7.67 -27.64 4.69
CA ALA A 20 8.86 -27.93 5.49
C ALA A 20 8.50 -28.36 6.94
N ALA A 21 7.48 -27.74 7.53
CA ALA A 21 6.98 -28.08 8.87
C ALA A 21 6.36 -29.51 8.92
N ALA A 22 5.66 -29.92 7.86
CA ALA A 22 5.03 -31.23 7.78
C ALA A 22 6.06 -32.39 7.74
N VAL A 23 7.15 -32.24 6.99
CA VAL A 23 8.16 -33.31 6.86
C VAL A 23 8.98 -33.49 8.14
N TRP A 24 9.33 -32.40 8.83
CA TRP A 24 10.09 -32.45 10.08
C TRP A 24 9.28 -33.04 11.25
N SER A 25 7.97 -32.77 11.31
CA SER A 25 7.10 -33.28 12.38
C SER A 25 6.94 -34.81 12.36
N GLY A 26 6.96 -35.43 11.18
CA GLY A 26 6.74 -36.87 10.98
C GLY A 26 7.89 -37.77 11.46
N ARG A 27 9.15 -37.39 11.21
CA ARG A 27 10.32 -38.24 11.56
C ARG A 27 10.70 -38.14 13.05
N ALA A 28 10.38 -37.01 13.68
CA ALA A 28 10.63 -36.74 15.09
C ALA A 28 9.76 -37.56 16.07
N ALA A 29 8.69 -38.21 15.60
CA ALA A 29 7.63 -38.72 16.47
C ALA A 29 7.88 -40.11 17.11
N ARG A 30 8.91 -40.86 16.69
CA ARG A 30 8.92 -42.31 16.96
C ARG A 30 9.56 -42.81 18.26
N ARG A 31 10.23 -42.00 19.11
CA ARG A 31 10.97 -42.61 20.24
C ARG A 31 10.81 -42.06 21.67
N THR A 32 10.40 -40.83 21.96
CA THR A 32 10.42 -40.36 23.39
C THR A 32 9.47 -39.21 23.79
N ARG A 33 8.60 -38.69 22.91
CA ARG A 33 8.14 -37.27 22.96
C ARG A 33 6.61 -37.08 23.10
N ARG A 34 5.99 -37.29 24.27
CA ARG A 34 4.54 -36.97 24.43
C ARG A 34 4.25 -35.81 25.38
N ASP A 35 4.95 -35.69 26.52
CA ASP A 35 4.77 -34.54 27.42
C ASP A 35 5.54 -33.29 26.98
N HIS A 36 6.86 -33.37 26.72
CA HIS A 36 7.64 -32.21 26.23
C HIS A 36 7.12 -31.61 24.92
N ARG A 37 6.42 -32.40 24.09
CA ARG A 37 5.83 -31.90 22.85
C ARG A 37 4.64 -30.98 23.10
N ARG A 38 3.81 -31.22 24.13
CA ARG A 38 2.67 -30.35 24.43
C ARG A 38 3.14 -28.96 24.86
N ASP A 39 4.17 -28.91 25.70
CA ASP A 39 4.78 -27.65 26.13
C ASP A 39 5.42 -26.91 24.94
N ASP A 40 6.14 -27.61 24.06
CA ASP A 40 6.72 -27.02 22.84
C ASP A 40 5.63 -26.45 21.90
N PHE A 41 4.50 -27.14 21.75
CA PHE A 41 3.39 -26.62 20.94
C PHE A 41 2.77 -25.37 21.56
N THR A 42 2.60 -25.32 22.88
CA THR A 42 2.08 -24.11 23.54
C THR A 42 3.00 -22.92 23.37
N VAL A 43 4.33 -23.11 23.50
CA VAL A 43 5.33 -22.06 23.28
C VAL A 43 5.30 -21.55 21.84
N VAL A 44 5.18 -22.45 20.86
CA VAL A 44 5.09 -22.06 19.44
C VAL A 44 3.78 -21.33 19.17
N THR A 45 2.65 -21.78 19.71
CA THR A 45 1.36 -21.10 19.56
C THR A 45 1.37 -19.70 20.18
N ASP A 46 1.97 -19.53 21.36
CA ASP A 46 2.08 -18.22 22.00
C ASP A 46 3.01 -17.28 21.22
N ALA A 47 4.13 -17.80 20.69
CA ALA A 47 5.02 -17.04 19.83
C ALA A 47 4.33 -16.62 18.52
N MET A 48 3.57 -17.52 17.88
CA MET A 48 2.78 -17.21 16.69
C MET A 48 1.69 -16.19 17.01
N ARG A 49 0.97 -16.34 18.12
CA ARG A 49 -0.08 -15.40 18.54
C ARG A 49 0.50 -13.99 18.73
N LYS A 50 1.63 -13.89 19.42
CA LYS A 50 2.33 -12.61 19.63
C LYS A 50 2.78 -11.98 18.31
N GLU A 51 3.22 -12.78 17.34
CA GLU A 51 3.61 -12.28 16.03
C GLU A 51 2.38 -11.84 15.21
N ILE A 52 1.28 -12.59 15.28
CA ILE A 52 0.00 -12.20 14.67
C ILE A 52 -0.48 -10.86 15.24
N ASP A 53 -0.45 -10.69 16.57
CA ASP A 53 -0.85 -9.44 17.22
C ASP A 53 0.04 -8.27 16.76
N ARG A 54 1.36 -8.49 16.65
CA ARG A 54 2.31 -7.48 16.15
C ARG A 54 2.05 -7.12 14.69
N GLN A 55 1.76 -8.11 13.85
CA GLN A 55 1.44 -7.89 12.44
C GLN A 55 0.11 -7.17 12.29
N GLY A 56 -0.89 -7.50 13.11
CA GLY A 56 -2.18 -6.79 13.17
C GLY A 56 -1.98 -5.31 13.46
N LEU A 57 -1.23 -4.97 14.51
CA LEU A 57 -0.91 -3.58 14.83
C LEU A 57 -0.22 -2.84 13.68
N ARG A 58 0.71 -3.49 12.99
CA ARG A 58 1.41 -2.90 11.84
C ARG A 58 0.49 -2.69 10.64
N ILE A 59 -0.47 -3.59 10.43
CA ILE A 59 -1.49 -3.44 9.38
C ILE A 59 -2.38 -2.25 9.71
N ASP A 60 -2.87 -2.15 10.94
CA ASP A 60 -3.72 -1.03 11.39
C ASP A 60 -3.00 0.32 11.21
N GLU A 61 -1.70 0.39 11.51
CA GLU A 61 -0.89 1.60 11.28
C GLU A 61 -0.76 1.96 9.79
N LEU A 62 -0.59 0.96 8.92
CA LEU A 62 -0.48 1.15 7.48
C LEU A 62 -1.82 1.57 6.86
N GLU A 63 -2.94 0.99 7.31
CA GLU A 63 -4.29 1.38 6.90
C GLU A 63 -4.55 2.84 7.26
N GLN A 64 -4.30 3.24 8.52
CA GLN A 64 -4.43 4.64 8.92
C GLN A 64 -3.50 5.59 8.16
N ALA A 65 -2.29 5.15 7.79
CA ALA A 65 -1.39 5.96 6.99
C ALA A 65 -1.88 6.11 5.54
N THR A 66 -2.54 5.09 5.00
CA THR A 66 -3.12 5.07 3.66
C THR A 66 -4.35 5.97 3.61
N ASP A 67 -5.28 5.83 4.57
CA ASP A 67 -6.46 6.70 4.67
C ASP A 67 -6.09 8.19 4.73
N ARG A 68 -5.04 8.53 5.48
CA ARG A 68 -4.54 9.92 5.54
C ARG A 68 -3.93 10.38 4.22
N GLN A 69 -3.31 9.49 3.45
CA GLN A 69 -2.78 9.83 2.12
C GLN A 69 -3.91 10.02 1.12
N ASP A 70 -4.91 9.15 1.12
CA ASP A 70 -6.07 9.24 0.24
C ASP A 70 -6.83 10.54 0.48
N GLN A 71 -7.09 10.90 1.74
CA GLN A 71 -7.70 12.19 2.09
C GLN A 71 -6.88 13.39 1.60
N ARG A 72 -5.54 13.32 1.68
CA ARG A 72 -4.66 14.39 1.17
C ARG A 72 -4.70 14.48 -0.35
N LEU A 73 -4.72 13.34 -1.04
CA LEU A 73 -4.79 13.28 -2.50
C LEU A 73 -6.15 13.78 -3.00
N GLU A 74 -7.25 13.38 -2.36
CA GLU A 74 -8.59 13.86 -2.66
C GLU A 74 -8.68 15.38 -2.45
N GLY A 75 -8.23 15.87 -1.30
CA GLY A 75 -8.19 17.30 -1.00
C GLY A 75 -7.34 18.09 -2.00
N ALA A 76 -6.20 17.54 -2.42
CA ALA A 76 -5.36 18.13 -3.45
C ALA A 76 -6.07 18.15 -4.83
N GLY A 77 -6.79 17.08 -5.20
CA GLY A 77 -7.56 17.01 -6.43
C GLY A 77 -8.67 18.06 -6.50
N VAL A 78 -9.40 18.27 -5.40
CA VAL A 78 -10.40 19.35 -5.27
C VAL A 78 -9.74 20.72 -5.40
N ALA A 79 -8.62 20.95 -4.72
CA ALA A 79 -7.89 22.22 -4.78
C ALA A 79 -7.37 22.51 -6.20
N ILE A 80 -6.80 21.52 -6.89
CA ILE A 80 -6.33 21.65 -8.28
C ILE A 80 -7.49 22.02 -9.19
N THR A 81 -8.63 21.33 -9.07
CA THR A 81 -9.83 21.60 -9.89
C THR A 81 -10.32 23.04 -9.70
N TYR A 82 -10.45 23.47 -8.44
CA TYR A 82 -10.82 24.84 -8.10
C TYR A 82 -9.85 25.87 -8.70
N LEU A 83 -8.54 25.64 -8.59
CA LEU A 83 -7.53 26.53 -9.13
C LEU A 83 -7.58 26.61 -10.65
N ILE A 84 -7.79 25.49 -11.34
CA ILE A 84 -7.95 25.45 -12.81
C ILE A 84 -9.16 26.28 -13.24
N GLU A 85 -10.31 26.11 -12.59
CA GLU A 85 -11.51 26.89 -12.88
C GLU A 85 -11.30 28.38 -12.62
N ARG A 86 -10.65 28.71 -11.50
CA ARG A 86 -10.30 30.08 -11.16
C ARG A 86 -9.39 30.72 -12.20
N ILE A 87 -8.35 30.02 -12.66
CA ILE A 87 -7.43 30.48 -13.71
C ILE A 87 -8.19 30.67 -15.03
N ARG A 88 -9.05 29.73 -15.43
CA ARG A 88 -9.90 29.87 -16.63
C ARG A 88 -10.77 31.12 -16.56
N GLY A 89 -11.40 31.37 -15.41
CA GLY A 89 -12.19 32.57 -15.17
C GLY A 89 -11.38 33.86 -15.29
N LEU A 90 -10.17 33.89 -14.70
CA LEU A 90 -9.26 35.03 -14.82
C LEU A 90 -8.83 35.27 -16.27
N THR A 91 -8.45 34.23 -16.99
CA THR A 91 -8.07 34.33 -18.41
C THR A 91 -9.24 34.83 -19.26
N SER A 92 -10.46 34.36 -18.99
CA SER A 92 -11.67 34.85 -19.67
C SER A 92 -11.92 36.32 -19.37
N TRP A 93 -11.74 36.75 -18.12
CA TRP A 93 -11.88 38.16 -17.74
C TRP A 93 -10.82 39.05 -18.39
N VAL A 94 -9.54 38.63 -18.43
CA VAL A 94 -8.45 39.35 -19.10
C VAL A 94 -8.76 39.57 -20.58
N ARG A 95 -9.26 38.54 -21.28
CA ARG A 95 -9.70 38.67 -22.67
C ARG A 95 -10.91 39.60 -22.83
N SER A 96 -11.82 39.64 -21.86
CA SER A 96 -12.99 40.52 -21.91
C SER A 96 -12.66 42.02 -21.86
N ILE A 97 -11.49 42.37 -21.31
CA ILE A 97 -10.95 43.73 -21.29
C ILE A 97 -9.94 43.98 -22.42
N ASP A 98 -9.95 43.13 -23.45
CA ASP A 98 -9.13 43.20 -24.66
C ASP A 98 -7.61 43.14 -24.39
N LEU A 99 -7.23 42.46 -23.31
CA LEU A 99 -5.83 42.14 -23.00
C LEU A 99 -5.54 40.68 -23.37
N GLU A 100 -4.34 40.42 -23.89
CA GLU A 100 -3.90 39.06 -24.18
C GLU A 100 -3.21 38.46 -22.94
N PRO A 101 -3.67 37.30 -22.43
CA PRO A 101 -2.99 36.59 -21.35
C PRO A 101 -1.57 36.16 -21.77
N PRO A 102 -0.62 36.12 -20.82
CA PRO A 102 0.73 35.66 -21.12
C PRO A 102 0.73 34.20 -21.57
N ALA A 103 1.65 33.86 -22.49
CA ALA A 103 1.85 32.49 -22.91
C ALA A 103 2.19 31.59 -21.71
N ALA A 104 1.58 30.40 -21.67
CA ALA A 104 1.83 29.46 -20.59
C ALA A 104 3.30 28.99 -20.61
N PRO A 105 3.96 28.89 -19.45
CA PRO A 105 5.28 28.30 -19.37
C PRO A 105 5.22 26.82 -19.77
N PRO A 106 6.35 26.24 -20.23
CA PRO A 106 6.40 24.83 -20.58
C PRO A 106 6.10 23.96 -19.34
N VAL A 107 5.44 22.82 -19.58
CA VAL A 107 5.11 21.85 -18.54
C VAL A 107 6.42 21.33 -17.89
N PRO A 108 6.54 21.37 -16.55
CA PRO A 108 7.70 20.81 -15.85
C PRO A 108 7.87 19.31 -16.11
N GLU A 109 9.11 18.82 -16.19
CA GLU A 109 9.40 17.42 -16.51
C GLU A 109 8.66 16.43 -15.60
N ARG A 110 8.66 16.72 -14.28
CA ARG A 110 7.96 15.89 -13.28
C ARG A 110 6.45 15.85 -13.49
N ALA A 111 5.86 16.90 -14.05
CA ALA A 111 4.41 16.96 -14.28
C ALA A 111 4.01 16.20 -15.55
N ARG A 112 4.92 16.05 -16.53
CA ARG A 112 4.61 15.33 -17.79
C ARG A 112 4.15 13.90 -17.55
N GLU A 113 4.79 13.20 -16.61
CA GLU A 113 4.46 11.81 -16.26
C GLU A 113 3.00 11.66 -15.83
N PHE A 114 2.44 12.66 -15.15
CA PHE A 114 1.06 12.62 -14.63
C PHE A 114 0.02 13.20 -15.59
N ILE A 115 0.43 13.90 -16.65
CA ILE A 115 -0.48 14.54 -17.61
C ILE A 115 -0.80 13.64 -18.81
N HIS A 116 0.12 12.73 -19.16
CA HIS A 116 0.03 11.93 -20.38
C HIS A 116 -0.28 10.45 -20.15
N HIS A 117 -0.43 10.00 -18.90
CA HIS A 117 -0.63 8.58 -18.57
C HIS A 117 -2.08 8.15 -18.34
N ASP A 118 -3.07 9.03 -18.53
CA ASP A 118 -4.50 8.69 -18.49
C ASP A 118 -5.14 8.83 -19.88
N VAL A 119 -4.92 7.82 -20.73
CA VAL A 119 -5.88 7.36 -21.76
C VAL A 119 -5.85 5.83 -21.77
#